data_AF-A0AAD7DME0-F1
#
_entry.id   AF-A0AAD7DME0-F1
#
_cell.length_a   1.000
_cell.length_b   1.000
_cell.length_c   1.000
_cell.angle_alpha   90.00
_cell.angle_beta   90.00
_cell.angle_gamma   90.00
#
_symmetry.space_group_name_H-M   'P 1'
#
loop_
_entity.id
_entity.type
_entity.pdbx_description
1 polymer ?
#
loop_
_entity_poly.entity_id
_entity_poly.type
_entity_poly.pdbx_seq_one_letter_code
_entity_poly.pdbx_strand_id
1 'polypeptide(L)'
;MFVSPDFVRKPEQLDTQVSINNLMRSLCDEIPVNGHIVIGFDSEWNVDVAPHGRLSGQGPPAIAQVAYKDRVYVLRIGEMLSRKALPAEFVNLLCSSQVIKAGRQVNGDLQRLAVAAGYAPTYFCGALDLAAFAKDRFLITKANSITRRYLCKRVSSNWSDQELSDAQLEYAARDAYASLLLYHEINKTPLPLPFPTTETTPCGTPVLLLTDDNKKLAARGIVSAAASAEKFHGENLTKSRTVITVQEILIPGAIIGQNKEKSGGRKLSLKDFGRVPFDVLAHRSHVRIKPIGPVTDMQPNDSPMPDAPEPNVHMPVDVQPPLDEHGVEMISVAEELNGVDGDTDDGVPDPDTNPYRARGYRAVFLFSDSTAGLTN
;
A
#
# COMPACT_ATOMS: atom_id res chain seq x y z
N MET A 1 -15.02 -13.22 -12.37
CA MET A 1 -14.35 -11.98 -12.82
C MET A 1 -14.92 -10.89 -11.95
N PHE A 2 -14.15 -10.32 -11.03
CA PHE A 2 -14.66 -9.25 -10.16
C PHE A 2 -14.97 -8.02 -11.00
N VAL A 3 -16.14 -7.44 -10.76
CA VAL A 3 -16.62 -6.26 -11.47
C VAL A 3 -16.07 -5.04 -10.74
N SER A 4 -15.30 -4.19 -11.41
CA SER A 4 -14.88 -2.92 -10.82
C SER A 4 -16.10 -2.09 -10.41
N PRO A 5 -16.04 -1.31 -9.32
CA PRO A 5 -17.13 -0.41 -8.93
C PRO A 5 -17.55 0.50 -10.09
N ASP A 6 -18.83 0.89 -10.14
CA ASP A 6 -19.36 1.71 -11.23
C ASP A 6 -18.57 3.02 -11.41
N PHE A 7 -18.18 3.67 -10.32
CA PHE A 7 -17.39 4.91 -10.35
C PHE A 7 -15.96 4.73 -10.85
N VAL A 8 -15.45 3.49 -10.90
CA VAL A 8 -14.17 3.15 -11.53
C VAL A 8 -14.36 2.84 -13.01
N ARG A 9 -15.44 2.14 -13.37
CA ARG A 9 -15.78 1.85 -14.78
C ARG A 9 -16.20 3.10 -15.54
N LYS A 10 -16.83 4.04 -14.85
CA LYS A 10 -17.35 5.30 -15.38
C LYS A 10 -16.97 6.44 -14.43
N PRO A 11 -15.69 6.85 -14.41
CA PRO A 11 -15.25 7.95 -13.57
C PRO A 11 -15.87 9.27 -14.03
N GLU A 12 -15.97 10.22 -13.11
CA GLU A 12 -16.43 11.57 -13.44
C GLU A 12 -15.34 12.32 -14.20
N GLN A 13 -15.67 12.86 -15.37
CA GLN A 13 -14.74 13.60 -16.22
C GLN A 13 -14.95 15.09 -16.06
N LEU A 14 -13.88 15.83 -15.77
CA LEU A 14 -13.92 17.29 -15.63
C LEU A 14 -12.90 17.92 -16.59
N ASP A 15 -13.35 18.80 -17.46
CA ASP A 15 -12.53 19.44 -18.50
C ASP A 15 -12.59 20.97 -18.47
N THR A 16 -13.41 21.56 -17.60
CA THR A 16 -13.51 23.01 -17.43
C THR A 16 -12.85 23.48 -16.14
N GLN A 17 -12.22 24.66 -16.18
CA GLN A 17 -11.60 25.26 -14.99
C GLN A 17 -12.60 25.45 -13.84
N VAL A 18 -13.86 25.78 -14.15
CA VAL A 18 -14.93 25.97 -13.16
C VAL A 18 -15.26 24.67 -12.44
N SER A 19 -15.50 23.59 -13.19
CA SER A 19 -15.85 22.29 -12.60
C SER A 19 -14.71 21.73 -11.75
N ILE A 20 -13.46 21.81 -12.25
CA ILE A 20 -12.28 21.39 -11.49
C ILE A 20 -12.13 22.23 -10.22
N ASN A 21 -12.26 23.56 -10.29
CA ASN A 21 -12.16 24.40 -9.09
C ASN A 21 -13.23 24.05 -8.04
N ASN A 22 -14.46 23.80 -8.47
CA ASN A 22 -15.56 23.43 -7.56
C ASN A 22 -15.29 22.09 -6.88
N LEU A 23 -14.82 21.09 -7.63
CA LEU A 23 -14.40 19.81 -7.04
C LEU A 23 -13.28 20.01 -6.02
N MET A 24 -12.21 20.71 -6.39
CA MET A 24 -11.03 20.85 -5.53
C MET A 24 -11.35 21.61 -4.25
N ARG A 25 -12.24 22.62 -4.32
CA ARG A 25 -12.76 23.30 -3.14
C ARG A 25 -13.53 22.34 -2.24
N SER A 26 -14.45 21.56 -2.81
CA SER A 26 -15.20 20.56 -2.05
C SER A 26 -14.30 19.52 -1.38
N LEU A 27 -13.18 19.12 -2.01
CA LEU A 27 -12.21 18.21 -1.40
C LEU A 27 -11.41 18.92 -0.28
N CYS A 28 -11.06 20.19 -0.44
CA CYS A 28 -10.40 20.97 0.59
C CYS A 28 -11.31 21.19 1.82
N ASP A 29 -12.62 21.33 1.63
CA ASP A 29 -13.60 21.46 2.71
C ASP A 29 -13.71 20.20 3.59
N GLU A 30 -13.28 19.04 3.08
CA GLU A 30 -13.23 17.77 3.83
C GLU A 30 -11.98 17.65 4.71
N ILE A 31 -11.06 18.63 4.68
CA ILE A 31 -9.84 18.60 5.49
C ILE A 31 -10.19 18.89 6.97
N PRO A 32 -9.91 17.97 7.91
CA PRO A 32 -10.15 18.21 9.32
C PRO A 32 -9.15 19.21 9.90
N VAL A 33 -9.58 20.01 10.88
CA VAL A 33 -8.83 21.13 11.49
C VAL A 33 -7.40 20.78 11.95
N ASN A 34 -7.18 19.55 12.44
CA ASN A 34 -5.87 19.07 12.92
C ASN A 34 -5.50 17.74 12.29
N GLY A 35 -5.80 17.56 11.01
CA GLY A 35 -5.51 16.30 10.34
C GLY A 35 -5.19 16.49 8.87
N HIS A 36 -5.43 15.42 8.13
CA HIS A 36 -5.17 15.37 6.71
C HIS A 36 -6.22 14.48 6.06
N ILE A 37 -6.41 14.69 4.77
CA ILE A 37 -7.07 13.72 3.89
C ILE A 37 -6.03 13.05 3.01
N VAL A 38 -6.40 11.90 2.46
CA VAL A 38 -5.58 11.19 1.47
C VAL A 38 -6.37 11.02 0.20
N ILE A 39 -5.71 11.30 -0.92
CA ILE A 39 -6.23 11.03 -2.25
C ILE A 39 -5.29 10.06 -2.95
N GLY A 40 -5.85 9.18 -3.77
CA GLY A 40 -5.10 8.50 -4.81
C GLY A 40 -4.84 9.47 -5.95
N PHE A 41 -3.59 9.60 -6.38
CA PHE A 41 -3.20 10.55 -7.42
C PHE A 41 -2.30 9.90 -8.45
N ASP A 42 -2.57 10.21 -9.72
CA ASP A 42 -1.71 9.85 -10.85
C ASP A 42 -1.83 10.91 -11.97
N SER A 43 -1.01 10.82 -13.01
CA SER A 43 -1.16 11.63 -14.22
C SER A 43 -0.74 10.86 -15.48
N GLU A 44 -1.35 11.20 -16.62
CA GLU A 44 -0.98 10.60 -17.91
C GLU A 44 -0.66 11.68 -18.96
N TRP A 45 0.33 11.39 -19.80
CA TRP A 45 0.86 12.27 -20.84
C TRP A 45 1.05 11.53 -22.16
N ASN A 46 1.11 12.24 -23.28
CA ASN A 46 1.45 11.63 -24.56
C ASN A 46 2.89 11.10 -24.57
N VAL A 47 3.11 9.97 -25.23
CA VAL A 47 4.46 9.42 -25.41
C VAL A 47 4.72 9.07 -26.86
N ASP A 48 5.91 9.40 -27.33
CA ASP A 48 6.38 8.95 -28.63
C ASP A 48 7.02 7.57 -28.47
N VAL A 49 6.62 6.64 -29.33
CA VAL A 49 7.16 5.27 -29.34
C VAL A 49 7.98 5.10 -30.61
N ALA A 50 9.28 4.91 -30.46
CA ALA A 50 10.17 4.64 -31.58
C ALA A 50 9.91 3.26 -32.20
N PRO A 51 10.33 3.00 -33.46
CA PRO A 51 10.01 1.77 -34.21
C PRO A 51 10.33 0.45 -33.50
N HIS A 52 11.31 0.46 -32.59
CA HIS A 52 11.69 -0.69 -31.74
C HIS A 52 10.89 -0.81 -30.41
N GLY A 53 9.79 -0.08 -30.26
CA GLY A 53 8.91 -0.14 -29.08
C GLY A 53 9.39 0.61 -27.83
N ARG A 54 10.55 1.27 -27.87
CA ARG A 54 11.04 2.11 -26.75
C ARG A 54 10.47 3.52 -26.82
N LEU A 55 10.21 4.10 -25.66
CA LEU A 55 9.82 5.50 -25.50
C LEU A 55 10.94 6.42 -25.99
N SER A 56 10.63 7.31 -26.92
CA SER A 56 11.58 8.27 -27.52
C SER A 56 11.30 9.72 -27.18
N GLY A 57 10.11 10.02 -26.65
CA GLY A 57 9.67 11.38 -26.29
C GLY A 57 8.48 11.33 -25.34
N GLN A 58 8.29 12.40 -24.57
CA GLN A 58 7.17 12.56 -23.65
C GLN A 58 6.65 14.00 -23.74
N GLY A 59 5.34 14.15 -23.87
CA GLY A 59 4.65 15.45 -23.79
C GLY A 59 4.42 15.91 -22.34
N PRO A 60 3.86 17.12 -22.14
CA PRO A 60 3.36 17.53 -20.83
C PRO A 60 2.19 16.62 -20.38
N PRO A 61 1.85 16.62 -19.08
CA PRO A 61 0.63 15.99 -18.59
C PRO A 61 -0.59 16.42 -19.40
N ALA A 62 -1.43 15.46 -19.78
CA ALA A 62 -2.67 15.68 -20.51
C ALA A 62 -3.89 15.50 -19.60
N ILE A 63 -3.82 14.54 -18.69
CA ILE A 63 -4.81 14.31 -17.65
C ILE A 63 -4.16 14.14 -16.28
N ALA A 64 -4.92 14.43 -15.22
CA ALA A 64 -4.61 14.05 -13.85
C ALA A 64 -5.79 13.28 -13.28
N GLN A 65 -5.53 12.29 -12.43
CA GLN A 65 -6.56 11.50 -11.78
C GLN A 65 -6.56 11.75 -10.28
N VAL A 66 -7.76 11.87 -9.70
CA VAL A 66 -7.95 12.02 -8.25
C VAL A 66 -8.98 11.00 -7.80
N ALA A 67 -8.58 10.11 -6.90
CA ALA A 67 -9.47 9.21 -6.19
C ALA A 67 -9.62 9.67 -4.73
N TYR A 68 -10.85 9.80 -4.25
CA TYR A 68 -11.14 10.16 -2.86
C TYR A 68 -12.41 9.45 -2.39
N LYS A 69 -12.31 8.72 -1.28
CA LYS A 69 -13.36 7.79 -0.82
C LYS A 69 -13.80 6.89 -2.00
N ASP A 70 -15.11 6.76 -2.22
CA ASP A 70 -15.69 5.91 -3.29
C ASP A 70 -15.95 6.70 -4.58
N ARG A 71 -15.06 7.62 -4.94
CA ARG A 71 -15.17 8.45 -6.15
C ARG A 71 -13.83 8.59 -6.85
N VAL A 72 -13.89 8.66 -8.17
CA VAL A 72 -12.72 8.90 -9.02
C VAL A 72 -13.04 9.94 -10.07
N TYR A 73 -12.14 10.90 -10.20
CA TYR A 73 -12.24 12.03 -11.11
C TYR A 73 -11.07 11.99 -12.11
N VAL A 74 -11.39 12.09 -13.40
CA VAL A 74 -10.41 12.23 -14.48
C VAL A 74 -10.45 13.67 -14.98
N LEU A 75 -9.39 14.42 -14.68
CA LEU A 75 -9.28 15.84 -14.98
C LEU A 75 -8.54 16.02 -16.30
N ARG A 76 -9.18 16.62 -17.29
CA ARG A 76 -8.57 16.93 -18.59
C ARG A 76 -7.92 18.30 -18.53
N ILE A 77 -6.61 18.30 -18.31
CA ILE A 77 -5.84 19.52 -17.99
C ILE A 77 -4.89 19.95 -19.11
N GLY A 78 -4.75 19.15 -20.18
CA GLY A 78 -3.80 19.41 -21.27
C GLY A 78 -3.97 20.78 -21.93
N GLU A 79 -5.22 21.19 -22.23
CA GLU A 79 -5.47 22.53 -22.79
C GLU A 79 -5.08 23.65 -21.82
N MET A 80 -5.37 23.49 -20.53
CA MET A 80 -5.03 24.47 -19.50
C MET A 80 -3.50 24.62 -19.38
N LEU A 81 -2.78 23.49 -19.39
CA LEU A 81 -1.32 23.45 -19.35
C LEU A 81 -0.67 24.01 -20.62
N SER A 82 -1.33 23.95 -21.78
CA SER A 82 -0.83 24.64 -22.99
C SER A 82 -0.69 26.16 -22.80
N ARG A 83 -1.45 26.72 -21.84
CA ARG A 83 -1.39 28.13 -21.42
C ARG A 83 -0.54 28.34 -20.16
N LYS A 84 0.23 27.33 -19.74
CA LYS A 84 1.00 27.29 -18.48
C LYS A 84 0.15 27.64 -17.26
N ALA A 85 -1.07 27.12 -17.20
CA ALA A 85 -1.99 27.40 -16.11
C ALA A 85 -2.70 26.13 -15.65
N LEU A 86 -2.99 26.08 -14.34
CA LEU A 86 -3.90 25.12 -13.75
C LEU A 86 -5.02 25.89 -13.01
N PRO A 87 -6.19 25.27 -12.80
CA PRO A 87 -7.24 25.84 -11.95
C PRO A 87 -6.70 26.17 -10.56
N ALA A 88 -7.02 27.36 -10.04
CA ALA A 88 -6.45 27.89 -8.80
C ALA A 88 -6.67 26.97 -7.59
N GLU A 89 -7.85 26.38 -7.46
CA GLU A 89 -8.13 25.46 -6.35
C GLU A 89 -7.41 24.12 -6.52
N PHE A 90 -7.14 23.71 -7.75
CA PHE A 90 -6.31 22.53 -7.99
C PHE A 90 -4.86 22.79 -7.54
N VAL A 91 -4.32 23.98 -7.85
CA VAL A 91 -3.01 24.42 -7.34
C VAL A 91 -3.02 24.45 -5.81
N ASN A 92 -4.06 25.02 -5.17
CA ASN A 92 -4.18 25.05 -3.71
C ASN A 92 -4.15 23.65 -3.10
N LEU A 93 -4.92 22.71 -3.66
CA LEU A 93 -4.94 21.32 -3.22
C LEU A 93 -3.56 20.65 -3.39
N LEU A 94 -2.88 20.87 -4.52
CA LEU A 94 -1.55 20.31 -4.79
C LEU A 94 -0.46 20.91 -3.89
N CYS A 95 -0.62 22.15 -3.44
CA CYS A 95 0.28 22.81 -2.49
C CYS A 95 -0.03 22.51 -1.02
N SER A 96 -1.19 21.96 -0.69
CA SER A 96 -1.56 21.67 0.70
C SER A 96 -0.85 20.43 1.25
N SER A 97 -0.11 20.58 2.35
CA SER A 97 0.50 19.45 3.09
C SER A 97 -0.51 18.62 3.88
N GLN A 98 -1.72 19.15 4.08
CA GLN A 98 -2.85 18.43 4.68
C GLN A 98 -3.57 17.52 3.67
N VAL A 99 -3.17 17.55 2.41
CA VAL A 99 -3.64 16.61 1.38
C VAL A 99 -2.46 15.74 0.99
N ILE A 100 -2.54 14.46 1.36
CA ILE A 100 -1.57 13.45 0.94
C ILE A 100 -1.96 12.92 -0.43
N LYS A 101 -1.03 12.96 -1.38
CA LYS A 101 -1.17 12.45 -2.74
C LYS A 101 -0.45 11.11 -2.78
N ALA A 102 -1.21 10.03 -2.60
CA ALA A 102 -0.68 8.68 -2.60
C ALA A 102 -0.66 8.12 -4.03
N GLY A 103 0.48 7.61 -4.46
CA GLY A 103 0.61 7.02 -5.79
C GLY A 103 1.96 6.33 -6.01
N ARG A 104 2.12 5.74 -7.19
CA ARG A 104 3.38 5.11 -7.62
C ARG A 104 4.26 6.18 -8.25
N GLN A 105 5.44 6.44 -7.68
CA GLN A 105 6.35 7.47 -8.18
C GLN A 105 5.68 8.87 -8.30
N VAL A 106 4.65 9.11 -7.49
CA VAL A 106 3.76 10.27 -7.55
C VAL A 106 4.50 11.62 -7.47
N ASN A 107 5.66 11.65 -6.82
CA ASN A 107 6.50 12.84 -6.79
C ASN A 107 6.97 13.26 -8.20
N GLY A 108 7.21 12.31 -9.10
CA GLY A 108 7.55 12.59 -10.50
C GLY A 108 6.38 13.21 -11.26
N ASP A 109 5.16 12.76 -10.98
CA ASP A 109 3.94 13.31 -11.60
C ASP A 109 3.69 14.75 -11.13
N LEU A 110 3.82 15.01 -9.82
CA LEU A 110 3.74 16.36 -9.28
C LEU A 110 4.82 17.28 -9.86
N GLN A 111 6.06 16.80 -9.98
CA GLN A 111 7.16 17.57 -10.58
C GLN A 111 6.87 17.95 -12.03
N ARG A 112 6.40 17.00 -12.84
CA ARG A 112 6.03 17.25 -14.24
C ARG A 112 4.89 18.24 -14.34
N LEU A 113 3.87 18.08 -13.51
CA LEU A 113 2.71 18.96 -13.47
C LEU A 113 3.11 20.39 -13.08
N ALA A 114 3.98 20.54 -12.07
CA ALA A 114 4.48 21.85 -11.64
C ALA A 114 5.24 22.56 -12.77
N VAL A 115 6.17 21.85 -13.41
CA VAL A 115 6.95 22.40 -14.54
C VAL A 115 6.05 22.77 -15.71
N ALA A 116 5.09 21.92 -16.07
CA ALA A 116 4.15 22.18 -17.16
C ALA A 116 3.26 23.40 -16.87
N ALA A 117 2.92 23.64 -15.61
CA ALA A 117 2.18 24.81 -15.15
C ALA A 117 3.06 26.05 -14.92
N GLY A 118 4.36 26.01 -15.23
CA GLY A 118 5.27 27.14 -15.11
C GLY A 118 5.83 27.39 -13.71
N TYR A 119 5.70 26.42 -12.79
CA TYR A 119 6.28 26.48 -11.45
C TYR A 119 7.61 25.73 -11.37
N ALA A 120 8.33 25.90 -10.24
CA ALA A 120 9.49 25.08 -9.93
C ALA A 120 9.08 23.61 -9.70
N PRO A 121 9.93 22.61 -10.00
CA PRO A 121 9.59 21.19 -9.84
C PRO A 121 9.12 20.82 -8.43
N THR A 122 9.61 21.50 -7.39
CA THR A 122 9.28 21.23 -5.99
C THR A 122 8.13 22.08 -5.46
N TYR A 123 7.38 22.76 -6.33
CA TYR A 123 6.33 23.69 -5.91
C TYR A 123 5.13 22.99 -5.27
N PHE A 124 4.75 21.83 -5.79
CA PHE A 124 3.71 20.99 -5.19
C PHE A 124 4.28 20.08 -4.11
N CYS A 125 3.45 19.76 -3.09
CA CYS A 125 3.87 18.96 -1.94
C CYS A 125 2.85 17.87 -1.57
N GLY A 126 3.15 17.11 -0.52
CA GLY A 126 2.27 16.05 -0.02
C GLY A 126 2.34 14.73 -0.79
N ALA A 127 3.34 14.54 -1.66
CA ALA A 127 3.59 13.27 -2.32
C ALA A 127 3.90 12.16 -1.31
N LEU A 128 3.23 11.01 -1.44
CA LEU A 128 3.53 9.78 -0.73
C LEU A 128 3.71 8.64 -1.73
N ASP A 129 4.97 8.22 -1.91
CA ASP A 129 5.29 7.07 -2.74
C ASP A 129 4.92 5.78 -2.01
N LEU A 130 3.99 5.01 -2.59
CA LEU A 130 3.43 3.80 -1.97
C LEU A 130 4.48 2.71 -1.74
N ALA A 131 5.49 2.63 -2.61
CA ALA A 131 6.55 1.64 -2.49
C ALA A 131 7.48 1.95 -1.30
N ALA A 132 7.87 3.22 -1.16
CA ALA A 132 8.61 3.69 0.02
C ALA A 132 7.77 3.48 1.30
N PHE A 133 6.49 3.86 1.25
CA PHE A 133 5.57 3.74 2.38
C PHE A 133 5.39 2.29 2.88
N ALA A 134 5.27 1.34 1.95
CA ALA A 134 5.22 -0.10 2.27
C ALA A 134 6.56 -0.64 2.78
N LYS A 135 7.68 -0.16 2.21
CA LYS A 135 9.02 -0.58 2.61
C LYS A 135 9.36 -0.15 4.02
N ASP A 136 8.99 1.06 4.43
CA ASP A 136 9.21 1.58 5.78
C ASP A 136 8.46 0.77 6.85
N ARG A 137 7.40 0.05 6.44
CA ARG A 137 6.63 -0.89 7.27
C ARG A 137 7.06 -2.34 7.09
N PHE A 138 8.12 -2.61 6.32
CA PHE A 138 8.63 -3.94 6.00
C PHE A 138 7.56 -4.90 5.44
N LEU A 139 6.60 -4.36 4.70
CA LEU A 139 5.60 -5.14 3.96
C LEU A 139 6.15 -5.69 2.65
N ILE A 140 7.19 -5.04 2.11
CA ILE A 140 7.88 -5.45 0.90
C ILE A 140 9.39 -5.31 1.05
N THR A 141 10.15 -6.17 0.38
CA THR A 141 11.61 -6.14 0.34
C THR A 141 12.13 -5.31 -0.84
N LYS A 142 11.38 -5.29 -1.95
CA LYS A 142 11.68 -4.56 -3.19
C LYS A 142 10.57 -3.55 -3.46
N ALA A 143 10.95 -2.29 -3.69
CA ALA A 143 10.04 -1.17 -3.95
C ALA A 143 9.02 -1.46 -5.08
N ASN A 144 9.40 -2.21 -6.11
CA ASN A 144 8.57 -2.39 -7.30
C ASN A 144 7.55 -3.55 -7.21
N SER A 145 7.51 -4.30 -6.10
CA SER A 145 6.73 -5.54 -6.00
C SER A 145 5.23 -5.29 -5.92
N ILE A 146 4.79 -4.38 -5.04
CA ILE A 146 3.37 -4.08 -4.84
C ILE A 146 2.79 -3.28 -6.02
N THR A 147 3.49 -2.24 -6.46
CA THR A 147 3.00 -1.34 -7.52
C THR A 147 2.96 -1.99 -8.90
N ARG A 148 3.78 -3.02 -9.19
CA ARG A 148 3.68 -3.77 -10.47
C ARG A 148 2.55 -4.79 -10.48
N ARG A 149 2.13 -5.27 -9.30
CA ARG A 149 1.12 -6.33 -9.18
C ARG A 149 -0.30 -5.77 -9.21
N TYR A 150 -0.49 -4.58 -8.65
CA TYR A 150 -1.82 -3.99 -8.46
C TYR A 150 -2.15 -2.81 -9.37
N LEU A 151 -1.16 -2.17 -10.02
CA LEU A 151 -1.40 -1.10 -10.98
C LEU A 151 -1.37 -1.62 -12.41
N CYS A 152 -2.21 -1.02 -13.26
CA CYS A 152 -2.41 -1.51 -14.61
C CYS A 152 -1.21 -1.18 -15.50
N LYS A 153 -1.06 -1.93 -16.61
CA LYS A 153 -0.11 -1.54 -17.66
C LYS A 153 -0.78 -0.51 -18.56
N ARG A 154 -0.07 0.59 -18.81
CA ARG A 154 -0.52 1.69 -19.67
C ARG A 154 -1.19 1.20 -20.96
N VAL A 155 -2.38 1.74 -21.22
CA VAL A 155 -3.26 1.30 -22.31
C VAL A 155 -3.20 2.17 -23.57
N SER A 156 -2.63 3.37 -23.50
CA SER A 156 -2.58 4.30 -24.64
C SER A 156 -1.29 5.12 -24.67
N SER A 157 -0.81 5.47 -25.86
CA SER A 157 0.26 6.47 -26.04
C SER A 157 -0.27 7.90 -26.14
N ASN A 158 -1.57 8.08 -26.40
CA ASN A 158 -2.22 9.37 -26.67
C ASN A 158 -3.27 9.65 -25.59
N TRP A 159 -3.06 10.68 -24.79
CA TRP A 159 -3.93 11.11 -23.69
C TRP A 159 -4.46 12.54 -23.85
N SER A 160 -3.98 13.26 -24.86
CA SER A 160 -4.45 14.61 -25.20
C SER A 160 -5.63 14.63 -26.17
N ASP A 161 -6.18 13.47 -26.52
CA ASP A 161 -7.29 13.39 -27.49
C ASP A 161 -8.52 14.13 -26.97
N GLN A 162 -9.33 14.64 -27.90
CA GLN A 162 -10.53 15.43 -27.58
C GLN A 162 -11.58 14.63 -26.79
N GLU A 163 -11.58 13.31 -26.93
CA GLU A 163 -12.38 12.39 -26.14
C GLU A 163 -11.48 11.23 -25.71
N LEU A 164 -11.63 10.79 -24.47
CA LEU A 164 -10.95 9.60 -23.98
C LEU A 164 -11.87 8.39 -24.18
N SER A 165 -11.31 7.28 -24.64
CA SER A 165 -12.04 6.02 -24.73
C SER A 165 -12.40 5.49 -23.34
N ASP A 166 -13.46 4.68 -23.25
CA ASP A 166 -13.85 4.00 -22.01
C ASP A 166 -12.69 3.21 -21.37
N ALA A 167 -11.86 2.57 -22.20
CA ALA A 167 -10.69 1.83 -21.73
C ALA A 167 -9.63 2.75 -21.09
N GLN A 168 -9.42 3.94 -21.63
CA GLN A 168 -8.51 4.94 -21.06
C GLN A 168 -9.06 5.48 -19.73
N LEU A 169 -10.36 5.76 -19.68
CA LEU A 169 -11.04 6.26 -18.49
C LEU A 169 -10.99 5.24 -17.36
N GLU A 170 -11.38 3.99 -17.63
CA GLU A 170 -11.35 2.91 -16.65
C GLU A 170 -9.92 2.62 -16.18
N TYR A 171 -8.95 2.61 -17.10
CA TYR A 171 -7.53 2.46 -16.75
C TYR A 171 -7.08 3.56 -15.77
N ALA A 172 -7.30 4.82 -16.15
CA ALA A 172 -6.89 5.99 -15.40
C ALA A 172 -7.55 5.99 -14.00
N ALA A 173 -8.83 5.63 -13.95
CA ALA A 173 -9.56 5.55 -12.69
C ALA A 173 -9.05 4.43 -11.78
N ARG A 174 -8.72 3.26 -12.34
CA ARG A 174 -8.17 2.14 -11.60
C ARG A 174 -6.82 2.49 -10.96
N ASP A 175 -5.93 3.17 -11.66
CA ASP A 175 -4.59 3.48 -11.13
C ASP A 175 -4.66 4.43 -9.92
N ALA A 176 -5.48 5.48 -9.99
CA ALA A 176 -5.70 6.38 -8.86
C ALA A 176 -6.42 5.66 -7.69
N TYR A 177 -7.49 4.91 -7.96
CA TYR A 177 -8.26 4.24 -6.91
C TYR A 177 -7.48 3.12 -6.23
N ALA A 178 -6.75 2.31 -7.00
CA ALA A 178 -5.86 1.28 -6.45
C ALA A 178 -4.77 1.91 -5.57
N SER A 179 -4.26 3.10 -5.94
CA SER A 179 -3.30 3.83 -5.12
C SER A 179 -3.88 4.26 -3.76
N LEU A 180 -5.14 4.73 -3.74
CA LEU A 180 -5.84 5.07 -2.51
C LEU A 180 -6.07 3.84 -1.62
N LEU A 181 -6.55 2.73 -2.20
CA LEU A 181 -6.77 1.49 -1.46
C LEU A 181 -5.48 0.92 -0.87
N LEU A 182 -4.40 0.91 -1.66
CA LEU A 182 -3.09 0.47 -1.20
C LEU A 182 -2.57 1.34 -0.05
N TYR A 183 -2.76 2.65 -0.11
CA TYR A 183 -2.41 3.52 1.01
C TYR A 183 -3.12 3.09 2.29
N HIS A 184 -4.44 2.93 2.24
CA HIS A 184 -5.22 2.56 3.42
C HIS A 184 -4.79 1.21 3.97
N GLU A 185 -4.55 0.23 3.11
CA GLU A 185 -4.11 -1.10 3.53
C GLU A 185 -2.71 -1.09 4.16
N ILE A 186 -1.75 -0.39 3.56
CA ILE A 186 -0.41 -0.23 4.14
C ILE A 186 -0.51 0.51 5.49
N ASN A 187 -1.36 1.53 5.58
CA ASN A 187 -1.48 2.37 6.77
C ASN A 187 -2.07 1.62 7.98
N LYS A 188 -2.83 0.54 7.77
CA LYS A 188 -3.27 -0.36 8.86
C LYS A 188 -2.10 -1.00 9.60
N THR A 189 -0.93 -1.12 8.95
CA THR A 189 0.28 -1.64 9.58
C THR A 189 1.03 -0.51 10.29
N PRO A 190 1.19 -0.55 11.62
CA PRO A 190 1.95 0.47 12.33
C PRO A 190 3.43 0.39 11.99
N LEU A 191 4.12 1.54 12.09
CA LEU A 191 5.57 1.59 11.89
C LEU A 191 6.27 0.73 12.96
N PRO A 192 7.17 -0.20 12.56
CA PRO A 192 7.89 -1.00 13.54
C PRO A 192 8.83 -0.14 14.39
N LEU A 193 8.76 -0.34 15.70
CA LEU A 193 9.51 0.45 16.68
C LEU A 193 10.92 -0.13 16.89
N PRO A 194 11.92 0.70 17.23
CA PRO A 194 13.21 0.21 17.70
C PRO A 194 13.05 -0.72 18.89
N PHE A 195 13.89 -1.75 18.97
CA PHE A 195 13.92 -2.62 20.16
C PHE A 195 14.43 -1.83 21.38
N PRO A 196 13.77 -1.91 22.56
CA PRO A 196 14.14 -1.15 23.75
C PRO A 196 15.58 -1.44 24.20
N THR A 197 16.28 -0.38 24.62
CA THR A 197 17.66 -0.46 25.12
C THR A 197 17.73 -0.55 26.65
N THR A 198 16.68 -0.14 27.35
CA THR A 198 16.67 0.03 28.82
C THR A 198 15.65 -0.83 29.55
N GLU A 199 14.62 -1.32 28.86
CA GLU A 199 13.54 -2.12 29.44
C GLU A 199 13.67 -3.60 29.06
N THR A 200 13.19 -4.48 29.95
CA THR A 200 13.00 -5.90 29.67
C THR A 200 11.76 -6.06 28.78
N THR A 201 11.97 -6.31 27.50
CA THR A 201 10.89 -6.68 26.58
C THR A 201 10.35 -8.06 26.97
N PRO A 202 9.03 -8.23 27.18
CA PRO A 202 8.46 -9.52 27.57
C PRO A 202 8.78 -10.63 26.56
N CYS A 203 9.03 -11.83 27.07
CA CYS A 203 9.07 -13.05 26.24
C CYS A 203 7.77 -13.19 25.45
N GLY A 204 7.86 -13.66 24.21
CA GLY A 204 6.70 -13.79 23.32
C GLY A 204 6.35 -12.51 22.55
N THR A 205 6.98 -11.37 22.85
CA THR A 205 6.75 -10.13 22.09
C THR A 205 7.08 -10.34 20.61
N PRO A 206 6.14 -10.08 19.66
CA PRO A 206 6.40 -10.20 18.23
C PRO A 206 7.45 -9.22 17.74
N VAL A 207 8.42 -9.72 16.97
CA VAL A 207 9.52 -8.92 16.43
C VAL A 207 9.79 -9.20 14.96
N LEU A 208 10.39 -8.20 14.33
CA LEU A 208 10.99 -8.26 13.02
C LEU A 208 12.51 -8.31 13.19
N LEU A 209 13.16 -9.31 12.59
CA LEU A 209 14.61 -9.47 12.62
C LEU A 209 15.22 -9.01 11.30
N LEU A 210 16.05 -7.98 11.37
CA LEU A 210 16.72 -7.39 10.20
C LEU A 210 18.08 -8.04 9.95
N THR A 211 18.57 -7.93 8.72
CA THR A 211 19.95 -8.27 8.34
C THR A 211 20.96 -7.44 9.15
N ASP A 212 22.20 -7.91 9.25
CA ASP A 212 23.24 -7.25 10.05
C ASP A 212 23.64 -5.84 9.56
N ASP A 213 23.29 -5.48 8.32
CA ASP A 213 23.41 -4.12 7.79
C ASP A 213 22.18 -3.24 8.06
N ASN A 214 21.18 -3.77 8.77
CA ASN A 214 19.92 -3.13 9.13
C ASN A 214 19.03 -2.74 7.92
N LYS A 215 19.28 -3.30 6.72
CA LYS A 215 18.60 -2.87 5.47
C LYS A 215 17.42 -3.72 5.05
N LYS A 216 17.38 -5.01 5.41
CA LYS A 216 16.36 -5.95 4.93
C LYS A 216 15.76 -6.74 6.08
N LEU A 217 14.49 -7.10 5.95
CA LEU A 217 13.83 -8.02 6.86
C LEU A 217 14.32 -9.45 6.56
N ALA A 218 15.02 -10.05 7.51
CA ALA A 218 15.60 -11.39 7.36
C ALA A 218 14.65 -12.49 7.87
N ALA A 219 13.92 -12.22 8.95
CA ALA A 219 13.05 -13.20 9.60
C ALA A 219 11.94 -12.53 10.43
N ARG A 220 10.90 -13.30 10.77
CA ARG A 220 9.91 -12.95 11.81
C ARG A 220 10.03 -13.91 12.99
N GLY A 221 9.70 -13.43 14.17
CA GLY A 221 9.78 -14.25 15.37
C GLY A 221 9.26 -13.54 16.60
N ILE A 222 9.66 -14.08 17.75
CA ILE A 222 9.31 -13.56 19.07
C ILE A 222 10.55 -13.40 19.93
N VAL A 223 10.50 -12.53 20.95
CA VAL A 223 11.51 -12.50 22.01
C VAL A 223 11.52 -13.87 22.71
N SER A 224 12.65 -14.56 22.69
CA SER A 224 12.81 -15.88 23.30
C SER A 224 12.77 -15.78 24.82
N ALA A 225 12.33 -16.85 25.49
CA ALA A 225 12.48 -17.00 26.94
C ALA A 225 13.96 -16.95 27.36
N ALA A 226 14.87 -17.38 26.49
CA ALA A 226 16.31 -17.30 26.74
C ALA A 226 16.86 -15.86 26.76
N ALA A 227 16.09 -14.86 26.34
CA ALA A 227 16.52 -13.46 26.35
C ALA A 227 16.71 -12.88 27.77
N SER A 228 16.16 -13.54 28.80
CA SER A 228 16.35 -13.16 30.22
C SER A 228 17.52 -13.89 30.89
N ALA A 229 18.21 -14.80 30.19
CA ALA A 229 19.37 -15.50 30.74
C ALA A 229 20.62 -14.61 30.78
N GLU A 230 21.61 -14.97 31.59
CA GLU A 230 22.92 -14.29 31.59
C GLU A 230 23.77 -14.69 30.38
N LYS A 231 23.59 -15.92 29.89
CA LYS A 231 24.35 -16.50 28.78
C LYS A 231 23.45 -17.22 27.81
N PHE A 232 23.84 -17.20 26.54
CA PHE A 232 23.23 -17.99 25.48
C PHE A 232 24.33 -18.68 24.66
N HIS A 233 24.30 -20.01 24.58
CA HIS A 233 25.34 -20.83 23.94
C HIS A 233 26.79 -20.49 24.35
N GLY A 234 27.00 -20.14 25.63
CA GLY A 234 28.31 -19.81 26.18
C GLY A 234 28.73 -18.34 26.03
N GLU A 235 28.01 -17.56 25.23
CA GLU A 235 28.22 -16.11 25.07
C GLU A 235 27.45 -15.33 26.14
N ASN A 236 28.05 -14.29 26.70
CA ASN A 236 27.38 -13.40 27.65
C ASN A 236 26.33 -12.55 26.93
N LEU A 237 25.11 -12.52 27.46
CA LEU A 237 24.05 -11.63 26.98
C LEU A 237 24.30 -10.23 27.52
N THR A 238 24.90 -9.38 26.69
CA THR A 238 25.12 -7.97 27.01
C THR A 238 23.85 -7.14 26.77
N LYS A 239 23.84 -5.89 27.25
CA LYS A 239 22.74 -4.93 27.02
C LYS A 239 22.43 -4.69 25.54
N SER A 240 23.38 -4.97 24.63
CA SER A 240 23.21 -4.79 23.19
C SER A 240 22.70 -6.03 22.47
N ARG A 241 22.56 -7.16 23.17
CA ARG A 241 22.12 -8.44 22.62
C ARG A 241 20.75 -8.83 23.16
N THR A 242 20.08 -9.68 22.40
CA THR A 242 18.84 -10.35 22.78
C THR A 242 18.75 -11.68 22.05
N VAL A 243 17.91 -12.59 22.53
CA VAL A 243 17.66 -13.88 21.88
C VAL A 243 16.28 -13.83 21.24
N ILE A 244 16.22 -14.13 19.94
CA ILE A 244 14.97 -14.17 19.16
C ILE A 244 14.69 -15.62 18.78
N THR A 245 13.50 -16.10 19.08
CA THR A 245 12.98 -17.34 18.51
C THR A 245 12.45 -17.01 17.12
N VAL A 246 13.18 -17.43 16.09
CA VAL A 246 12.79 -17.28 14.68
C VAL A 246 11.65 -18.26 14.39
N GLN A 247 10.55 -17.76 13.84
CA GLN A 247 9.36 -18.54 13.48
C GLN A 247 9.11 -18.58 11.97
N GLU A 248 9.67 -17.63 11.21
CA GLU A 248 9.58 -17.57 9.76
C GLU A 248 10.88 -17.00 9.19
N ILE A 249 11.43 -17.63 8.14
CA ILE A 249 12.64 -17.18 7.44
C ILE A 249 12.23 -16.51 6.13
N LEU A 250 12.64 -15.25 5.93
CA LEU A 250 12.41 -14.50 4.70
C LEU A 250 13.66 -14.43 3.83
N ILE A 251 14.86 -14.48 4.43
CA ILE A 251 16.14 -14.51 3.71
C ILE A 251 16.98 -15.69 4.22
N PRO A 252 16.90 -16.87 3.57
CA PRO A 252 17.61 -18.09 4.01
C PRO A 252 19.13 -17.91 4.20
N GLY A 253 19.77 -17.13 3.32
CA GLY A 253 21.21 -16.86 3.37
C GLY A 253 21.65 -15.77 4.35
N ALA A 254 20.72 -15.14 5.08
CA ALA A 254 21.08 -14.07 6.02
C ALA A 254 21.88 -14.61 7.19
N ILE A 255 22.99 -13.96 7.51
CA ILE A 255 23.80 -14.24 8.70
C ILE A 255 23.43 -13.19 9.75
N ILE A 256 23.08 -13.64 10.95
CA ILE A 256 22.65 -12.77 12.06
C ILE A 256 23.71 -12.80 13.15
N GLY A 257 24.30 -11.64 13.44
CA GLY A 257 25.25 -11.44 14.53
C GLY A 257 26.44 -12.40 14.51
N GLN A 258 26.61 -13.12 15.61
CA GLN A 258 27.77 -13.96 15.89
C GLN A 258 27.39 -15.42 16.13
N ASN A 259 26.24 -15.87 15.63
CA ASN A 259 25.85 -17.26 15.73
C ASN A 259 26.79 -18.14 14.88
N LYS A 260 27.40 -19.15 15.49
CA LYS A 260 28.40 -20.02 14.88
C LYS A 260 28.09 -21.49 15.13
N GLU A 261 28.63 -22.36 14.30
CA GLU A 261 28.65 -23.80 14.59
C GLU A 261 29.34 -24.10 15.92
N LYS A 262 28.94 -25.17 16.60
CA LYS A 262 29.53 -25.61 17.88
C LYS A 262 31.04 -25.89 17.78
N SER A 263 31.54 -26.19 16.58
CA SER A 263 32.97 -26.36 16.25
C SER A 263 33.74 -25.03 16.13
N GLY A 264 33.08 -23.89 16.31
CA GLY A 264 33.70 -22.57 16.53
C GLY A 264 34.16 -21.80 15.29
N GLY A 265 34.15 -22.41 14.10
CA GLY A 265 34.81 -21.83 12.91
C GLY A 265 33.92 -20.96 12.00
N ARG A 266 32.66 -21.35 11.76
CA ARG A 266 31.83 -20.77 10.69
C ARG A 266 30.59 -20.07 11.25
N LYS A 267 30.31 -18.87 10.75
CA LYS A 267 29.02 -18.18 11.00
C LYS A 267 27.88 -18.90 10.28
N LEU A 268 26.75 -19.01 10.96
CA LEU A 268 25.55 -19.66 10.45
C LEU A 268 24.67 -18.66 9.71
N SER A 269 24.18 -19.06 8.53
CA SER A 269 23.03 -18.42 7.90
C SER A 269 21.73 -18.95 8.49
N LEU A 270 20.61 -18.24 8.36
CA LEU A 270 19.33 -18.63 8.94
C LEU A 270 18.88 -20.04 8.53
N LYS A 271 19.13 -20.46 7.28
CA LYS A 271 18.83 -21.83 6.82
C LYS A 271 19.66 -22.92 7.51
N ASP A 272 20.85 -22.57 8.00
CA ASP A 272 21.77 -23.55 8.58
C ASP A 272 21.32 -24.03 9.97
N PHE A 273 20.37 -23.34 10.61
CA PHE A 273 19.76 -23.74 11.89
C PHE A 273 18.70 -24.83 11.75
N GLY A 274 18.30 -25.15 10.51
CA GLY A 274 17.27 -26.15 10.23
C GLY A 274 15.86 -25.56 10.18
N ARG A 275 14.87 -26.35 10.62
CA ARG A 275 13.45 -25.94 10.58
C ARG A 275 13.13 -25.01 11.75
N VAL A 276 12.32 -24.00 11.48
CA VAL A 276 11.72 -23.13 12.51
C VAL A 276 10.74 -23.93 13.40
N PRO A 277 10.57 -23.57 14.69
CA PRO A 277 11.24 -22.47 15.38
C PRO A 277 12.65 -22.82 15.92
N PHE A 278 13.55 -21.83 15.95
CA PHE A 278 14.87 -21.94 16.60
C PHE A 278 15.33 -20.58 17.14
N ASP A 279 16.24 -20.60 18.11
CA ASP A 279 16.75 -19.38 18.74
C ASP A 279 18.03 -18.87 18.06
N VAL A 280 18.10 -17.56 17.88
CA VAL A 280 19.29 -16.85 17.40
C VAL A 280 19.66 -15.70 18.32
N LEU A 281 20.96 -15.50 18.50
CA LEU A 281 21.51 -14.33 19.17
C LEU A 281 21.54 -13.14 18.21
N ALA A 282 20.77 -12.10 18.48
CA ALA A 282 20.68 -10.91 17.65
C ALA A 282 21.25 -9.67 18.35
N HIS A 283 21.67 -8.67 17.57
CA HIS A 283 21.89 -7.32 18.11
C HIS A 283 20.55 -6.60 18.25
N ARG A 284 20.30 -5.92 19.37
CA ARG A 284 19.03 -5.20 19.60
C ARG A 284 18.74 -4.14 18.52
N SER A 285 19.77 -3.47 17.99
CA SER A 285 19.57 -2.48 16.90
C SER A 285 19.10 -3.09 15.58
N HIS A 286 19.18 -4.41 15.41
CA HIS A 286 18.71 -5.15 14.23
C HIS A 286 17.33 -5.77 14.47
N VAL A 287 16.73 -5.54 15.63
CA VAL A 287 15.38 -6.00 15.95
C VAL A 287 14.43 -4.80 15.93
N ARG A 288 13.22 -5.01 15.40
CA ARG A 288 12.11 -4.07 15.55
C ARG A 288 10.96 -4.76 16.27
N ILE A 289 10.29 -4.04 17.15
CA ILE A 289 9.03 -4.50 17.73
C ILE A 289 7.93 -4.14 16.75
N LYS A 290 7.07 -5.11 16.44
CA LYS A 290 5.80 -4.80 15.79
C LYS A 290 4.87 -4.29 16.88
N PRO A 291 4.43 -3.02 16.88
CA PRO A 291 3.45 -2.57 17.84
C PRO A 291 2.24 -3.50 17.73
N ILE A 292 1.89 -4.14 18.84
CA ILE A 292 0.54 -4.67 18.98
C ILE A 292 -0.29 -3.38 18.96
N GLY A 293 -1.12 -3.20 17.91
CA GLY A 293 -2.00 -2.05 17.85
C GLY A 293 -2.81 -1.96 19.16
N PRO A 294 -3.34 -0.78 19.52
CA PRO A 294 -4.31 -0.73 20.60
C PRO A 294 -5.37 -1.80 20.28
N VAL A 295 -5.58 -2.73 21.22
CA VAL A 295 -6.82 -3.48 21.27
C VAL A 295 -7.86 -2.39 21.41
N THR A 296 -8.56 -2.07 20.32
CA THR A 296 -9.80 -1.32 20.42
C THR A 296 -10.70 -2.20 21.26
N ASP A 297 -10.74 -1.91 22.57
CA ASP A 297 -11.88 -2.22 23.40
C ASP A 297 -13.09 -1.76 22.60
N MET A 298 -13.88 -2.72 22.12
CA MET A 298 -15.26 -2.46 21.76
C MET A 298 -15.94 -2.02 23.06
N GLN A 299 -15.88 -0.73 23.36
CA GLN A 299 -16.80 -0.17 24.32
C GLN A 299 -18.19 -0.29 23.70
N PRO A 300 -19.13 -1.03 24.32
CA PRO A 300 -20.51 -0.98 23.89
C PRO A 300 -20.98 0.47 24.07
N ASN A 301 -21.59 0.98 23.02
CA ASN A 301 -22.07 2.34 22.94
C ASN A 301 -23.32 2.46 23.83
N ASP A 302 -23.14 2.60 25.14
CA ASP A 302 -24.23 2.96 26.06
C ASP A 302 -24.52 4.46 25.89
N SER A 303 -25.49 4.76 25.04
CA SER A 303 -26.26 6.00 25.14
C SER A 303 -27.72 5.63 25.33
N PRO A 304 -28.40 6.20 26.34
CA PRO A 304 -29.72 5.75 26.75
C PRO A 304 -30.78 6.22 25.75
N MET A 305 -31.57 5.27 25.23
CA MET A 305 -32.80 5.59 24.52
C MET A 305 -33.82 6.23 25.48
N PRO A 306 -34.62 7.21 25.04
CA PRO A 306 -35.70 7.76 25.84
C PRO A 306 -36.88 6.77 25.90
N ASP A 307 -37.49 6.71 27.09
CA ASP A 307 -38.64 5.87 27.43
C ASP A 307 -39.79 5.97 26.40
N ALA A 308 -40.27 4.81 25.94
CA ALA A 308 -41.55 4.68 25.24
C ALA A 308 -42.64 4.20 26.23
N PRO A 309 -43.89 4.67 26.12
CA PRO A 309 -44.96 4.35 27.06
C PRO A 309 -45.58 2.97 26.82
N GLU A 310 -46.09 2.38 27.91
CA GLU A 310 -46.69 1.04 28.04
C GLU A 310 -48.01 0.79 27.25
N PRO A 311 -48.44 -0.50 27.12
CA PRO A 311 -49.10 -1.02 25.92
C PRO A 311 -50.63 -1.14 26.02
N ASN A 312 -51.29 -1.26 24.85
CA ASN A 312 -52.69 -1.71 24.78
C ASN A 312 -52.90 -2.79 23.69
N VAL A 313 -53.05 -4.03 24.16
CA VAL A 313 -53.90 -5.18 23.75
C VAL A 313 -54.32 -5.42 22.28
N HIS A 314 -54.07 -6.69 21.86
CA HIS A 314 -54.78 -7.58 20.90
C HIS A 314 -54.28 -7.81 19.44
N MET A 315 -53.51 -8.92 19.28
CA MET A 315 -53.61 -10.07 18.32
C MET A 315 -53.77 -9.87 16.78
N PRO A 316 -53.44 -10.87 15.93
CA PRO A 316 -52.17 -11.62 15.80
C PRO A 316 -51.71 -11.72 14.32
N VAL A 317 -50.43 -11.54 13.98
CA VAL A 317 -49.93 -11.96 12.65
C VAL A 317 -48.47 -12.43 12.74
N ASP A 318 -48.31 -13.70 12.37
CA ASP A 318 -47.17 -14.43 11.77
C ASP A 318 -45.71 -14.11 12.16
N VAL A 319 -45.01 -15.18 12.49
CA VAL A 319 -43.61 -15.21 12.93
C VAL A 319 -42.69 -15.19 11.71
N GLN A 320 -41.86 -14.15 11.58
CA GLN A 320 -40.59 -14.23 10.85
C GLN A 320 -39.43 -13.91 11.81
N PRO A 321 -38.31 -14.66 11.78
CA PRO A 321 -37.12 -14.34 12.56
C PRO A 321 -36.37 -13.12 11.99
N PRO A 322 -35.53 -12.44 12.80
CA PRO A 322 -34.91 -11.18 12.43
C PRO A 322 -33.82 -11.35 11.36
N LEU A 323 -33.68 -10.31 10.54
CA LEU A 323 -32.61 -10.12 9.57
C LEU A 323 -31.28 -9.94 10.29
N ASP A 324 -30.32 -10.79 9.95
CA ASP A 324 -28.96 -10.76 10.49
C ASP A 324 -28.15 -9.57 9.94
N GLU A 325 -27.46 -8.88 10.84
CA GLU A 325 -26.36 -7.95 10.53
C GLU A 325 -25.26 -8.68 9.75
N HIS A 326 -24.94 -8.21 8.54
CA HIS A 326 -23.83 -8.75 7.76
C HIS A 326 -22.63 -7.81 7.81
N GLY A 327 -21.68 -8.15 8.68
CA GLY A 327 -20.33 -7.60 8.69
C GLY A 327 -19.50 -8.11 7.51
N VAL A 328 -18.73 -7.21 6.91
CA VAL A 328 -17.81 -7.53 5.81
C VAL A 328 -16.51 -8.11 6.39
N GLU A 329 -16.17 -9.36 6.07
CA GLU A 329 -14.83 -9.90 6.33
C GLU A 329 -13.88 -9.55 5.18
N MET A 330 -12.88 -8.71 5.46
CA MET A 330 -11.78 -8.39 4.56
C MET A 330 -10.68 -9.45 4.68
N ILE A 331 -10.38 -10.17 3.60
CA ILE A 331 -9.21 -11.05 3.53
C ILE A 331 -7.94 -10.19 3.64
N SER A 332 -7.03 -10.57 4.54
CA SER A 332 -5.85 -9.76 4.85
C SER A 332 -4.87 -9.71 3.66
N VAL A 333 -4.67 -8.51 3.11
CA VAL A 333 -3.68 -8.28 2.03
C VAL A 333 -2.27 -8.60 2.51
N ALA A 334 -2.04 -8.55 3.82
CA ALA A 334 -0.78 -8.91 4.47
C ALA A 334 -0.32 -10.35 4.18
N GLU A 335 -1.24 -11.31 4.00
CA GLU A 335 -0.89 -12.71 3.69
C GLU A 335 -0.50 -12.88 2.20
N GLU A 336 -1.17 -12.19 1.27
CA GLU A 336 -0.88 -12.29 -0.17
C GLU A 336 0.41 -11.56 -0.61
N LEU A 337 0.82 -10.52 0.12
CA LEU A 337 2.06 -9.78 -0.16
C LEU A 337 3.33 -10.58 0.15
N ASN A 338 3.25 -11.57 1.05
CA ASN A 338 4.40 -12.36 1.50
C ASN A 338 4.64 -13.64 0.67
N GLY A 339 3.73 -14.04 -0.22
CA GLY A 339 3.67 -15.40 -0.78
C GLY A 339 4.51 -15.73 -2.02
N VAL A 340 5.26 -14.82 -2.66
CA VAL A 340 5.86 -15.12 -3.98
C VAL A 340 7.22 -14.43 -4.20
N ASP A 341 8.30 -15.03 -3.70
CA ASP A 341 9.69 -14.68 -4.06
C ASP A 341 10.46 -15.97 -4.40
N GLY A 342 9.90 -16.77 -5.31
CA GLY A 342 10.50 -18.00 -5.82
C GLY A 342 10.29 -18.14 -7.33
N ASP A 343 11.07 -17.42 -8.13
CA ASP A 343 11.43 -17.90 -9.47
C ASP A 343 12.75 -17.27 -9.92
N THR A 344 13.73 -18.13 -10.16
CA THR A 344 15.01 -17.82 -10.78
C THR A 344 14.97 -18.37 -12.21
N ASP A 345 15.09 -17.52 -13.23
CA ASP A 345 15.63 -17.96 -14.52
C ASP A 345 16.28 -16.78 -15.28
N ASP A 346 17.60 -16.85 -15.40
CA ASP A 346 18.42 -16.03 -16.28
C ASP A 346 18.49 -16.72 -17.65
N GLY A 347 17.50 -16.45 -18.52
CA GLY A 347 17.47 -16.92 -19.90
C GLY A 347 17.60 -15.77 -20.90
N VAL A 348 18.67 -15.79 -21.70
CA VAL A 348 18.91 -14.89 -22.84
C VAL A 348 17.73 -14.98 -23.83
N PRO A 349 17.16 -13.86 -24.33
CA PRO A 349 16.01 -13.92 -25.23
C PRO A 349 16.42 -14.32 -26.66
N ASP A 350 15.69 -15.29 -27.20
CA ASP A 350 15.69 -15.74 -28.59
C ASP A 350 15.15 -14.62 -29.52
N PRO A 351 15.91 -14.21 -30.56
CA PRO A 351 15.56 -13.08 -31.43
C PRO A 351 14.33 -13.29 -32.34
N ASP A 352 13.75 -14.48 -32.43
CA ASP A 352 12.63 -14.77 -33.36
C ASP A 352 11.23 -14.85 -32.71
N THR A 353 11.04 -14.30 -31.50
CA THR A 353 9.70 -14.24 -30.86
C THR A 353 9.06 -12.84 -30.91
N ASN A 354 7.95 -12.75 -31.67
CA ASN A 354 7.05 -11.60 -31.75
C ASN A 354 6.68 -11.04 -30.35
N PRO A 355 6.96 -9.75 -30.04
CA PRO A 355 6.81 -9.19 -28.70
C PRO A 355 5.35 -9.00 -28.22
N TYR A 356 4.34 -9.34 -29.03
CA TYR A 356 2.93 -9.18 -28.68
C TYR A 356 2.19 -10.47 -28.30
N ARG A 357 2.88 -11.60 -28.13
CA ARG A 357 2.23 -12.78 -27.53
C ARG A 357 2.05 -12.56 -26.03
N ALA A 358 0.84 -12.12 -25.67
CA ALA A 358 0.35 -11.98 -24.31
C ALA A 358 0.54 -13.28 -23.51
N ARG A 359 1.64 -13.38 -22.75
CA ARG A 359 1.69 -14.25 -21.58
C ARG A 359 0.74 -13.63 -20.57
N GLY A 360 -0.41 -14.26 -20.40
CA GLY A 360 -1.47 -13.83 -19.48
C GLY A 360 -0.97 -13.86 -18.05
N TYR A 361 -0.59 -12.69 -17.52
CA TYR A 361 -0.38 -12.51 -16.10
C TYR A 361 -1.75 -12.23 -15.47
N ARG A 362 -2.23 -13.16 -14.63
CA ARG A 362 -3.42 -12.98 -13.79
C ARG A 362 -3.19 -11.80 -12.84
N ALA A 363 -3.79 -10.65 -13.15
CA ALA A 363 -3.95 -9.56 -12.19
C ALA A 363 -4.92 -10.03 -11.10
N VAL A 364 -4.42 -10.21 -9.88
CA VAL A 364 -5.23 -10.50 -8.70
C VAL A 364 -5.66 -9.15 -8.16
N PHE A 365 -6.94 -8.81 -8.35
CA PHE A 365 -7.52 -7.55 -7.89
C PHE A 365 -8.13 -7.73 -6.50
N LEU A 366 -7.85 -6.77 -5.62
CA LEU A 366 -8.35 -6.66 -4.24
C LEU A 366 -9.82 -6.23 -4.20
N PHE A 367 -10.70 -7.00 -4.83
CA PHE A 367 -12.14 -6.83 -4.69
C PHE A 367 -12.74 -8.21 -4.49
N SER A 368 -13.21 -8.53 -3.29
CA SER A 368 -14.14 -9.64 -3.09
C SER A 368 -15.49 -9.06 -2.73
N ASP A 369 -16.51 -9.35 -3.53
CA ASP A 369 -17.90 -9.17 -3.14
C ASP A 369 -18.53 -10.55 -2.93
N SER A 370 -19.19 -10.74 -1.79
CA SER A 370 -19.82 -11.99 -1.41
C SER A 370 -21.02 -12.24 -2.30
N THR A 371 -20.90 -13.20 -3.22
CA THR A 371 -22.05 -13.75 -3.94
C THR A 371 -22.09 -15.25 -3.70
N ALA A 372 -22.56 -15.64 -2.50
CA ALA A 372 -23.14 -16.95 -2.31
C ALA A 372 -24.54 -16.92 -2.92
N GLY A 373 -24.63 -17.31 -4.19
CA GLY A 373 -25.90 -17.66 -4.81
C GLY A 373 -26.48 -18.90 -4.14
N LEU A 374 -27.70 -18.80 -3.64
CA LEU A 374 -28.57 -19.93 -3.44
C LEU A 374 -29.16 -20.32 -4.80
N THR A 375 -28.65 -21.41 -5.37
CA THR A 375 -29.40 -22.24 -6.33
C THR A 375 -29.81 -23.52 -5.64
N ASN A 376 -31.03 -23.54 -5.12
CA ASN A 376 -32.08 -24.50 -5.46
C ASN A 376 -33.41 -24.10 -4.82
#